data_AF-A0A510BCZ2-F1
#
_entry.id   AF-A0A510BCZ2-F1
#
_cell.length_a   1.000
_cell.length_b   1.000
_cell.length_c   1.000
_cell.angle_alpha   90.00
_cell.angle_beta   90.00
_cell.angle_gamma   90.00
#
_symmetry.space_group_name_H-M   'P 1'
#
loop_
_entity.id
_entity.type
_entity.pdbx_description
1 polymer ?
#
loop_
_entity_poly.entity_id
_entity_poly.type
_entity_poly.pdbx_seq_one_letter_code
_entity_poly.pdbx_strand_id
1 'polypeptide(L)'
;MRGKRIKKVPTKKIVDKILEDCDVVLFVLDARNPEGTRNRKLEKKIREKDKKIIYVLNKADLVPIEILREYKEKMKNENPESTVVFVSAKHRKGTKILRDAIKKYLHSESIQEGKVGIVGYPNVGKSSLINSLTGRRSATSGLVAGLTKGEQWVKLTKNIKLLDTPGIIEPKEEDELVMLGALRYEKIRDPVAPAVKILRGIHAINRDAIKRLYRVDVEDAPIEEDTLREIGRKLNYLEKGGEVDITRTARTIIKDYLEGRLNYYNVELKGYGQEREDNIDFIVKHLHDFPFVEDAYGIVTHLEGVDELRRLKVKKPVLGSKEVGDAVVVVSFGEKTYDSGRKKVEEYAKRNNIDLYSVSKGKCGRNRIVVGVGERRVNK
;
A
#
# COMPACT_ATOMS: atom_id res chain seq x y z
N MET A 1 -26.51 8.71 -31.56
CA MET A 1 -25.58 9.79 -31.17
C MET A 1 -24.22 9.20 -30.79
N ARG A 2 -23.16 9.53 -31.53
CA ARG A 2 -21.80 8.96 -31.40
C ARG A 2 -21.24 9.18 -29.99
N GLY A 3 -20.88 8.09 -29.29
CA GLY A 3 -20.17 8.15 -28.02
C GLY A 3 -18.92 9.01 -28.15
N LYS A 4 -18.68 9.90 -27.17
CA LYS A 4 -17.47 10.73 -27.12
C LYS A 4 -16.26 9.79 -27.14
N ARG A 5 -15.55 9.72 -28.28
CA ARG A 5 -14.26 9.03 -28.40
C ARG A 5 -13.38 9.56 -27.29
N ILE A 6 -13.04 8.70 -26.33
CA ILE A 6 -11.98 8.97 -25.35
C ILE A 6 -10.77 9.42 -26.16
N LYS A 7 -10.27 10.63 -25.93
CA LYS A 7 -9.06 11.14 -26.61
C LYS A 7 -7.97 10.10 -26.36
N LYS A 8 -7.64 9.31 -27.39
CA LYS A 8 -6.49 8.42 -27.37
C LYS A 8 -5.30 9.32 -27.08
N VAL A 9 -4.73 9.19 -25.88
CA VAL A 9 -3.38 9.68 -25.64
C VAL A 9 -2.53 9.05 -26.77
N PRO A 10 -1.65 9.80 -27.45
CA PRO A 10 -0.83 9.25 -28.51
C PRO A 10 0.16 8.24 -27.93
N THR A 11 -0.33 7.03 -27.66
CA THR A 11 0.37 5.91 -27.03
C THR A 11 1.67 5.61 -27.75
N LYS A 12 1.68 5.72 -29.07
CA LYS A 12 2.86 5.46 -29.90
C LYS A 12 4.02 6.41 -29.54
N LYS A 13 3.78 7.72 -29.48
CA LYS A 13 4.84 8.72 -29.18
C LYS A 13 5.46 8.52 -27.80
N ILE A 14 4.63 8.28 -26.78
CA ILE A 14 5.09 8.04 -25.41
C ILE A 14 5.94 6.76 -25.34
N VAL A 15 5.45 5.69 -25.97
CA VAL A 15 6.16 4.40 -25.98
C VAL A 15 7.48 4.51 -26.72
N ASP A 16 7.49 5.06 -27.93
CA ASP A 16 8.69 5.21 -28.74
C ASP A 16 9.76 6.01 -27.97
N LYS A 17 9.37 7.12 -27.33
CA LYS A 17 10.28 7.91 -26.50
C LYS A 17 10.84 7.15 -25.29
N ILE A 18 10.02 6.38 -24.56
CA ILE A 18 10.53 5.53 -23.46
C ILE A 18 11.55 4.52 -24.02
N LEU A 19 11.24 3.94 -25.17
CA LEU A 19 12.10 2.98 -25.86
C LEU A 19 13.34 3.61 -26.50
N GLU A 20 13.41 4.93 -26.63
CA GLU A 20 14.61 5.64 -27.08
C GLU A 20 15.41 6.15 -25.88
N ASP A 21 14.77 6.87 -24.97
CA ASP A 21 15.43 7.67 -23.93
C ASP A 21 15.76 6.92 -22.63
N CYS A 22 15.07 5.81 -22.31
CA CYS A 22 15.18 5.17 -20.98
C CYS A 22 15.99 3.86 -21.03
N ASP A 23 16.88 3.65 -20.07
CA ASP A 23 17.70 2.43 -19.99
C ASP A 23 16.92 1.23 -19.45
N VAL A 24 15.97 1.47 -18.54
CA VAL A 24 15.14 0.44 -17.91
C VAL A 24 13.69 0.87 -17.85
N VAL A 25 12.77 -0.09 -18.02
CA VAL A 25 11.33 0.15 -17.99
C VAL A 25 10.72 -0.52 -16.76
N LEU A 26 10.10 0.28 -15.90
CA LEU A 26 9.22 -0.18 -14.83
C LEU A 26 7.83 -0.39 -15.41
N PHE A 27 7.41 -1.66 -15.49
CA PHE A 27 6.09 -2.04 -15.96
C PHE A 27 5.16 -2.22 -14.76
N VAL A 28 4.39 -1.17 -14.45
CA VAL A 28 3.56 -1.11 -13.24
C VAL A 28 2.21 -1.75 -13.50
N LEU A 29 1.86 -2.74 -12.68
CA LEU A 29 0.63 -3.53 -12.74
C LEU A 29 -0.13 -3.39 -11.42
N ASP A 30 -1.46 -3.51 -11.47
CA ASP A 30 -2.27 -3.66 -10.26
C ASP A 30 -2.19 -5.11 -9.79
N ALA A 31 -1.63 -5.34 -8.61
CA ALA A 31 -1.40 -6.67 -8.06
C ALA A 31 -2.67 -7.52 -7.94
N ARG A 32 -3.85 -6.89 -7.83
CA ARG A 32 -5.13 -7.59 -7.68
C ARG A 32 -5.56 -8.28 -8.97
N ASN A 33 -5.20 -7.70 -10.11
CA ASN A 33 -5.44 -8.25 -11.44
C ASN A 33 -4.28 -7.88 -12.38
N PRO A 34 -3.12 -8.55 -12.24
CA PRO A 34 -1.94 -8.21 -13.04
C PRO A 34 -2.19 -8.45 -14.52
N GLU A 35 -2.80 -9.58 -14.89
CA GLU A 35 -3.07 -9.92 -16.30
C GLU A 35 -4.05 -8.94 -16.96
N GLY A 36 -5.09 -8.48 -16.26
CA GLY A 36 -5.99 -7.46 -16.79
C GLY A 36 -5.36 -6.08 -16.99
N THR A 37 -4.28 -5.79 -16.24
CA THR A 37 -3.51 -4.54 -16.36
C THR A 37 -2.22 -4.66 -17.16
N ARG A 38 -1.94 -5.84 -17.75
CA ARG A 38 -0.81 -6.05 -18.65
C ARG A 38 -1.14 -5.58 -20.05
N ASN A 39 -0.13 -5.03 -20.71
CA ASN A 39 -0.19 -4.71 -22.13
C ASN A 39 0.86 -5.55 -22.86
N ARG A 40 0.43 -6.70 -23.38
CA ARG A 40 1.31 -7.70 -24.01
C ARG A 40 2.00 -7.15 -25.26
N LYS A 41 1.33 -6.25 -26.00
CA LYS A 41 1.90 -5.59 -27.18
C LYS A 41 3.05 -4.66 -26.79
N LEU A 42 2.88 -3.91 -25.71
CA LEU A 42 3.93 -3.05 -25.17
C LEU A 42 5.10 -3.87 -24.62
N GLU A 43 4.83 -4.94 -23.86
CA GLU A 43 5.88 -5.85 -23.38
C GLU A 43 6.69 -6.45 -24.53
N LYS A 44 6.04 -6.87 -25.61
CA LYS A 44 6.72 -7.37 -26.80
C LYS A 44 7.63 -6.30 -27.41
N LYS A 45 7.13 -5.08 -27.60
CA LYS A 45 7.93 -3.96 -28.13
C LYS A 45 9.13 -3.60 -27.26
N ILE A 46 8.98 -3.61 -25.93
CA ILE A 46 10.08 -3.34 -25.01
C ILE A 46 11.16 -4.41 -25.14
N ARG A 47 10.77 -5.69 -25.27
CA ARG A 47 11.69 -6.81 -25.48
C ARG A 47 12.36 -6.78 -26.85
N GLU A 48 11.63 -6.44 -27.92
CA GLU A 48 12.18 -6.29 -29.27
C GLU A 48 13.25 -5.18 -29.35
N LYS A 49 13.25 -4.24 -28.40
CA LYS A 49 14.26 -3.19 -28.25
C LYS A 49 15.34 -3.53 -27.22
N ASP A 50 15.40 -4.78 -26.79
CA ASP A 50 16.34 -5.32 -25.80
C ASP A 50 16.41 -4.53 -24.48
N LYS A 51 15.29 -3.90 -24.10
CA LYS A 51 15.22 -3.12 -22.87
C LYS A 51 14.79 -3.96 -21.69
N LYS A 52 15.45 -3.76 -20.54
CA LYS A 52 15.11 -4.49 -19.31
C LYS A 52 13.73 -4.08 -18.81
N ILE A 53 12.91 -5.09 -18.53
CA ILE A 53 11.62 -4.93 -17.85
C ILE A 53 11.77 -5.31 -16.37
N ILE A 54 11.38 -4.38 -15.50
CA ILE A 54 11.09 -4.66 -14.10
C ILE A 54 9.57 -4.57 -13.92
N TYR A 55 8.91 -5.72 -13.74
CA TYR A 55 7.50 -5.76 -13.38
C TYR A 55 7.33 -5.30 -11.94
N VAL A 56 6.45 -4.31 -11.75
CA VAL A 56 6.13 -3.76 -10.43
C VAL A 56 4.67 -4.11 -10.14
N LEU A 57 4.44 -5.15 -9.34
CA LEU A 57 3.09 -5.47 -8.83
C LEU A 57 2.78 -4.50 -7.70
N ASN A 58 2.14 -3.39 -8.03
CA ASN A 58 1.77 -2.36 -7.08
C ASN A 58 0.41 -2.66 -6.44
N LYS A 59 0.14 -2.12 -5.24
CA LYS A 59 -1.00 -2.49 -4.37
C LYS A 59 -0.89 -3.93 -3.85
N ALA A 60 0.33 -4.43 -3.69
CA ALA A 60 0.60 -5.76 -3.15
C ALA A 60 0.06 -5.95 -1.72
N ASP A 61 -0.23 -4.87 -1.00
CA ASP A 61 -0.92 -4.89 0.29
C ASP A 61 -2.38 -5.35 0.23
N LEU A 62 -2.98 -5.41 -0.98
CA LEU A 62 -4.34 -5.87 -1.21
C LEU A 62 -4.39 -7.32 -1.69
N VAL A 63 -3.27 -8.04 -1.73
CA VAL A 63 -3.22 -9.43 -2.24
C VAL A 63 -2.40 -10.33 -1.29
N PRO A 64 -2.88 -11.55 -0.97
CA PRO A 64 -2.11 -12.54 -0.23
C PRO A 64 -0.76 -12.85 -0.90
N ILE A 65 0.25 -13.15 -0.09
CA ILE A 65 1.62 -13.33 -0.60
C ILE A 65 1.75 -14.57 -1.49
N GLU A 66 0.92 -15.59 -1.25
CA GLU A 66 0.83 -16.83 -2.03
C GLU A 66 0.44 -16.52 -3.47
N ILE A 67 -0.64 -15.75 -3.65
CA ILE A 67 -1.14 -15.32 -4.97
C ILE A 67 -0.12 -14.42 -5.68
N LEU A 68 0.54 -13.52 -4.94
CA LEU A 68 1.61 -12.69 -5.51
C LEU A 68 2.79 -13.55 -6.04
N ARG A 69 3.14 -14.63 -5.34
CA ARG A 69 4.21 -15.56 -5.76
C ARG A 69 3.81 -16.32 -7.02
N GLU A 70 2.58 -16.79 -7.13
CA GLU A 70 2.07 -17.44 -8.35
C GLU A 70 2.18 -16.50 -9.57
N TYR A 71 1.75 -15.24 -9.44
CA TYR A 71 1.89 -14.27 -10.53
C TYR A 71 3.36 -14.01 -10.87
N LYS A 72 4.24 -13.93 -9.87
CA LYS A 72 5.67 -13.77 -10.09
C LYS A 72 6.27 -14.95 -10.85
N GLU A 73 5.92 -16.17 -10.48
CA GLU A 73 6.39 -17.39 -11.16
C GLU A 73 5.90 -17.42 -12.61
N LYS A 74 4.62 -17.15 -12.84
CA LYS A 74 4.06 -17.04 -14.20
C LYS A 74 4.80 -16.00 -15.04
N MET A 75 5.02 -14.79 -14.51
CA MET A 75 5.75 -13.74 -15.22
C MET A 75 7.21 -14.11 -15.50
N LYS A 76 7.85 -14.82 -14.57
CA LYS A 76 9.21 -15.34 -14.74
C LYS A 76 9.26 -16.44 -15.80
N ASN A 77 8.28 -17.33 -15.87
CA ASN A 77 8.24 -18.37 -16.90
C ASN A 77 8.07 -17.76 -18.30
N GLU A 78 7.28 -16.70 -18.44
CA GLU A 78 7.08 -16.00 -19.71
C GLU A 78 8.25 -15.07 -20.10
N ASN A 79 8.97 -14.55 -19.11
CA ASN A 79 10.14 -13.69 -19.30
C ASN A 79 11.18 -13.96 -18.19
N PRO A 80 12.04 -14.98 -18.36
CA PRO A 80 13.00 -15.43 -17.34
C PRO A 80 13.94 -14.32 -16.85
N GLU A 81 14.31 -13.43 -17.76
CA GLU A 81 15.18 -12.29 -17.51
C GLU A 81 14.52 -11.17 -16.70
N SER A 82 13.18 -11.09 -16.70
CA SER A 82 12.49 -10.00 -16.01
C SER A 82 12.73 -9.99 -14.50
N THR A 83 12.69 -8.83 -13.86
CA THR A 83 12.62 -8.74 -12.40
C THR A 83 11.19 -8.44 -11.99
N VAL A 84 10.67 -9.14 -10.98
CA VAL A 84 9.33 -8.88 -10.43
C VAL A 84 9.48 -8.38 -9.00
N VAL A 85 8.92 -7.20 -8.71
CA VAL A 85 8.97 -6.57 -7.39
C VAL A 85 7.55 -6.27 -6.91
N PHE A 86 7.24 -6.71 -5.70
CA PHE A 86 5.98 -6.39 -5.03
C PHE A 86 6.11 -5.05 -4.31
N VAL A 87 5.18 -4.15 -4.56
CA VAL A 87 5.21 -2.79 -4.00
C VAL A 87 3.85 -2.42 -3.44
N SER A 88 3.85 -1.76 -2.28
CA SER A 88 2.73 -0.95 -1.85
C SER A 88 3.18 0.50 -1.85
N ALA A 89 2.88 1.23 -2.91
CA ALA A 89 3.21 2.64 -2.98
C ALA A 89 2.49 3.43 -1.88
N LYS A 90 1.20 3.14 -1.65
CA LYS A 90 0.39 3.78 -0.60
C LYS A 90 1.05 3.67 0.78
N HIS A 91 1.59 2.50 1.12
CA HIS A 91 2.25 2.23 2.40
C HIS A 91 3.79 2.31 2.34
N ARG A 92 4.35 2.77 1.22
CA ARG A 92 5.80 2.85 0.94
C ARG A 92 6.58 1.54 1.17
N LYS A 93 5.93 0.37 1.06
CA LYS A 93 6.57 -0.96 1.20
C LYS A 93 7.14 -1.43 -0.14
N GLY A 94 8.26 -2.16 -0.12
CA GLY A 94 8.91 -2.70 -1.32
C GLY A 94 9.68 -1.67 -2.17
N THR A 95 9.57 -0.37 -1.85
CA THR A 95 10.24 0.72 -2.58
C THR A 95 11.76 0.64 -2.54
N LYS A 96 12.33 0.19 -1.41
CA LYS A 96 13.77 -0.08 -1.30
C LYS A 96 14.21 -1.21 -2.22
N ILE A 97 13.47 -2.33 -2.24
CA ILE A 97 13.76 -3.48 -3.11
C ILE A 97 13.74 -3.05 -4.58
N LEU A 98 12.73 -2.27 -4.96
CA LEU A 98 12.64 -1.71 -6.31
C LEU A 98 13.83 -0.80 -6.64
N ARG A 99 14.21 0.09 -5.73
CA ARG A 99 15.38 0.97 -5.91
C ARG A 99 16.67 0.17 -6.07
N ASP A 100 16.85 -0.87 -5.28
CA ASP A 100 18.03 -1.73 -5.31
C ASP A 100 18.05 -2.55 -6.61
N ALA A 101 16.90 -3.02 -7.10
CA ALA A 101 16.78 -3.68 -8.40
C ALA A 101 17.16 -2.77 -9.58
N ILE A 102 16.68 -1.52 -9.57
CA ILE A 102 17.05 -0.51 -10.59
C ILE A 102 18.57 -0.28 -10.56
N LYS A 103 19.14 -0.02 -9.38
CA LYS A 103 20.58 0.25 -9.24
C LYS A 103 21.42 -0.94 -9.67
N LYS A 104 21.02 -2.16 -9.31
CA LYS A 104 21.72 -3.39 -9.68
C LYS A 104 21.82 -3.52 -11.20
N TYR A 105 20.72 -3.29 -11.91
CA TYR A 105 20.70 -3.31 -13.37
C TYR A 105 21.57 -2.21 -13.99
N LEU A 106 21.40 -0.95 -13.56
CA LEU A 106 22.20 0.15 -14.09
C LEU A 106 23.70 -0.08 -13.88
N HIS A 107 24.08 -0.67 -12.74
CA HIS A 107 25.47 -1.01 -12.47
C HIS A 107 25.99 -2.17 -13.34
N SER A 108 25.19 -3.22 -13.58
CA SER A 108 25.60 -4.33 -14.46
C SER A 108 25.83 -3.88 -15.90
N GLU A 109 25.06 -2.89 -16.36
CA GLU A 109 25.22 -2.28 -17.69
C GLU A 109 26.25 -1.14 -17.72
N SER A 110 26.99 -0.89 -16.63
CA SER A 110 27.94 0.24 -16.52
C SER A 110 27.35 1.63 -16.79
N ILE A 111 26.04 1.81 -16.53
CA ILE A 111 25.32 3.06 -16.75
C ILE A 111 25.49 3.97 -15.53
N GLN A 112 26.25 5.05 -15.70
CA GLN A 112 26.49 6.03 -14.64
C GLN A 112 25.29 6.94 -14.36
N GLU A 113 24.60 7.40 -15.40
CA GLU A 113 23.40 8.24 -15.30
C GLU A 113 22.17 7.51 -15.86
N GLY A 114 21.41 6.87 -14.97
CA GLY A 114 20.25 6.05 -15.37
C GLY A 114 18.98 6.85 -15.61
N LYS A 115 18.29 6.54 -16.72
CA LYS A 115 16.97 7.02 -17.08
C LYS A 115 15.97 5.86 -17.02
N VAL A 116 14.95 6.00 -16.18
CA VAL A 116 13.99 4.93 -15.89
C VAL A 116 12.60 5.32 -16.41
N GLY A 117 12.08 4.57 -17.37
CA GLY A 117 10.73 4.77 -17.90
C GLY A 117 9.68 4.09 -17.02
N ILE A 118 8.54 4.75 -16.76
CA ILE A 118 7.44 4.15 -16.00
C ILE A 118 6.23 4.02 -16.90
N VAL A 119 5.78 2.78 -17.13
CA VAL A 119 4.63 2.45 -17.97
C VAL A 119 3.58 1.65 -17.21
N GLY A 120 2.36 1.63 -17.72
CA GLY A 120 1.26 0.85 -17.18
C GLY A 120 -0.09 1.53 -17.37
N TYR A 121 -1.17 0.79 -17.10
CA TYR A 121 -2.55 1.28 -17.19
C TYR A 121 -2.77 2.52 -16.31
N PRO A 122 -3.78 3.37 -16.58
CA PRO A 122 -4.22 4.37 -15.62
C PRO A 122 -4.54 3.73 -14.25
N ASN A 123 -4.40 4.48 -13.16
CA ASN A 123 -4.78 4.05 -11.80
C ASN A 123 -4.12 2.79 -11.19
N VAL A 124 -3.17 2.15 -11.89
CA VAL A 124 -2.28 1.11 -11.31
C VAL A 124 -1.32 1.68 -10.26
N GLY A 125 -1.19 3.01 -10.18
CA GLY A 125 -0.42 3.72 -9.15
C GLY A 125 0.97 4.18 -9.54
N LYS A 126 1.22 4.46 -10.82
CA LYS A 126 2.50 5.03 -11.34
C LYS A 126 2.94 6.29 -10.58
N SER A 127 2.08 7.31 -10.49
CA SER A 127 2.40 8.56 -9.79
C SER A 127 2.62 8.34 -8.28
N SER A 128 1.84 7.45 -7.66
CA SER A 128 2.04 7.06 -6.26
C SER A 128 3.38 6.35 -6.06
N LEU A 129 3.78 5.50 -7.01
CA LEU A 129 5.07 4.82 -7.01
C LEU A 129 6.23 5.84 -7.10
N ILE A 130 6.14 6.81 -8.00
CA ILE A 130 7.12 7.91 -8.12
C ILE A 130 7.25 8.65 -6.79
N ASN A 131 6.12 9.09 -6.21
CA ASN A 131 6.12 9.81 -4.94
C ASN A 131 6.72 8.99 -3.79
N SER A 132 6.51 7.67 -3.81
CA SER A 132 7.03 6.76 -2.79
C SER A 132 8.52 6.49 -2.98
N LEU A 133 9.00 6.45 -4.23
CA LEU A 133 10.41 6.28 -4.56
C LEU A 133 11.22 7.54 -4.26
N THR A 134 10.69 8.73 -4.55
CA THR A 134 11.35 10.01 -4.30
C THR A 134 11.20 10.51 -2.86
N GLY A 135 10.21 10.00 -2.13
CA GLY A 135 9.91 10.43 -0.76
C GLY A 135 9.13 11.76 -0.66
N ARG A 136 8.78 12.38 -1.79
CA ARG A 136 8.09 13.68 -1.89
C ARG A 136 6.94 13.62 -2.89
N ARG A 137 6.02 14.59 -2.84
CA ARG A 137 4.89 14.69 -3.79
C ARG A 137 5.34 15.31 -5.13
N SER A 138 6.10 14.56 -5.92
CA SER A 138 6.62 15.00 -7.23
C SER A 138 5.65 14.78 -8.39
N ALA A 139 4.65 13.89 -8.27
CA ALA A 139 3.68 13.59 -9.31
C ALA A 139 2.25 13.65 -8.77
N THR A 140 1.32 14.17 -9.56
CA THR A 140 -0.11 14.22 -9.21
C THR A 140 -0.69 12.80 -9.21
N SER A 141 -1.29 12.40 -8.09
CA SER A 141 -1.85 11.06 -7.89
C SER A 141 -3.28 11.14 -7.35
N GLY A 142 -4.13 10.20 -7.76
CA GLY A 142 -5.54 10.13 -7.38
C GLY A 142 -6.27 9.07 -8.22
N LEU A 143 -7.56 8.86 -7.95
CA LEU A 143 -8.39 7.86 -8.65
C LEU A 143 -8.91 8.34 -10.00
N VAL A 144 -8.77 9.63 -10.31
CA VAL A 144 -9.24 10.18 -11.57
C VAL A 144 -8.32 9.73 -12.71
N ALA A 145 -8.85 9.01 -13.69
CA ALA A 145 -8.09 8.63 -14.87
C ALA A 145 -7.65 9.88 -15.67
N GLY A 146 -6.38 9.89 -16.09
CA GLY A 146 -5.78 10.95 -16.90
C GLY A 146 -5.30 12.17 -16.10
N LEU A 147 -4.98 12.01 -14.81
CA LEU A 147 -4.34 13.08 -14.02
C LEU A 147 -2.97 13.48 -14.56
N THR A 148 -2.15 12.50 -14.97
CA THR A 148 -0.91 12.75 -15.70
C THR A 148 -1.25 13.06 -17.15
N LYS A 149 -1.18 14.35 -17.52
CA LYS A 149 -1.55 14.86 -18.86
C LYS A 149 -0.39 14.92 -19.85
N GLY A 150 0.85 14.83 -19.37
CA GLY A 150 2.06 14.92 -20.17
C GLY A 150 3.23 14.20 -19.50
N GLU A 151 4.33 14.10 -20.22
CA GLU A 151 5.56 13.47 -19.76
C GLU A 151 6.37 14.43 -18.88
N GLN A 152 7.01 13.93 -17.82
CA GLN A 152 7.88 14.74 -16.98
C GLN A 152 9.04 13.91 -16.42
N TRP A 153 10.23 14.52 -16.37
CA TRP A 153 11.39 13.93 -15.71
C TRP A 153 11.40 14.28 -14.22
N VAL A 154 11.51 13.25 -13.38
CA VAL A 154 11.54 13.38 -11.92
C VAL A 154 12.86 12.81 -11.40
N LYS A 155 13.62 13.61 -10.67
CA LYS A 155 14.89 13.17 -10.06
C LYS A 155 14.64 12.20 -8.90
N LEU A 156 15.17 10.98 -8.99
CA LEU A 156 15.17 9.97 -7.93
C LEU A 156 16.41 10.06 -7.04
N THR A 157 17.59 10.15 -7.66
CA THR A 157 18.89 10.38 -6.98
C THR A 157 19.71 11.39 -7.78
N LYS A 158 20.97 11.67 -7.38
CA LYS A 158 21.87 12.51 -8.19
C LYS A 158 22.00 11.99 -9.63
N ASN A 159 22.09 10.68 -9.80
CA ASN A 159 22.41 10.03 -11.07
C ASN A 159 21.25 9.21 -11.66
N ILE A 160 20.03 9.28 -11.10
CA ILE A 160 18.89 8.51 -11.60
C ILE A 160 17.68 9.43 -11.77
N LYS A 161 17.09 9.42 -12.96
CA LYS A 161 15.85 10.15 -13.31
C LYS A 161 14.75 9.16 -13.70
N LEU A 162 13.52 9.49 -13.33
CA LEU A 162 12.30 8.74 -13.68
C LEU A 162 11.52 9.53 -14.73
N LEU A 163 11.07 8.88 -15.79
CA LEU A 163 10.13 9.46 -16.75
C LEU A 163 8.71 9.04 -16.36
N ASP A 164 7.96 10.00 -15.82
CA ASP A 164 6.52 9.83 -15.56
C ASP A 164 5.75 9.97 -16.87
N THR A 165 4.87 9.02 -17.15
CA THR A 165 4.11 8.99 -18.39
C THR A 165 2.62 8.80 -18.14
N PRO A 166 1.75 9.36 -19.01
CA PRO A 166 0.32 9.06 -18.98
C PRO A 166 0.06 7.55 -19.06
N GLY A 167 -1.09 7.11 -18.52
CA GLY A 167 -1.48 5.70 -18.61
C GLY A 167 -1.74 5.26 -20.05
N ILE A 168 -1.24 4.07 -20.40
CA ILE A 168 -1.43 3.45 -21.70
C ILE A 168 -2.61 2.49 -21.61
N ILE A 169 -3.62 2.67 -22.47
CA ILE A 169 -4.85 1.90 -22.48
C ILE A 169 -4.91 1.07 -23.76
N GLU A 170 -5.19 -0.23 -23.66
CA GLU A 170 -5.61 -1.05 -24.81
C GLU A 170 -7.13 -1.00 -25.00
N PRO A 171 -7.62 -1.11 -26.25
CA PRO A 171 -9.06 -1.26 -26.50
C PRO A 171 -9.60 -2.49 -25.76
N LYS A 172 -10.59 -2.25 -24.89
CA LYS A 172 -11.32 -3.23 -24.08
C LYS A 172 -12.78 -2.74 -23.96
N GLU A 173 -13.66 -3.60 -23.46
CA GLU A 173 -15.06 -3.24 -23.18
C GLU A 173 -15.15 -2.13 -22.12
N GLU A 174 -16.19 -1.29 -22.19
CA GLU A 174 -16.35 -0.13 -21.29
C GLU A 174 -16.33 -0.56 -19.82
N ASP A 175 -17.08 -1.61 -19.47
CA ASP A 175 -17.14 -2.15 -18.11
C ASP A 175 -15.76 -2.58 -17.60
N GLU A 176 -14.98 -3.25 -18.46
CA GLU A 176 -13.64 -3.71 -18.10
C GLU A 176 -12.71 -2.50 -17.87
N LEU A 177 -12.80 -1.46 -18.72
CA LEU A 177 -12.02 -0.24 -18.53
C LEU A 177 -12.42 0.51 -17.25
N VAL A 178 -13.69 0.46 -16.84
CA VAL A 178 -14.15 1.02 -15.55
C VAL A 178 -13.56 0.24 -14.39
N MET A 179 -13.64 -1.10 -14.44
CA MET A 179 -13.07 -1.99 -13.41
C MET A 179 -11.56 -1.83 -13.28
N LEU A 180 -10.84 -1.63 -14.39
CA LEU A 180 -9.40 -1.36 -14.38
C LEU A 180 -9.05 0.08 -13.94
N GLY A 181 -10.06 0.94 -13.72
CA GLY A 181 -9.88 2.34 -13.40
C GLY A 181 -9.34 3.17 -14.56
N ALA A 182 -9.41 2.68 -15.80
CA ALA A 182 -9.01 3.40 -17.00
C ALA A 182 -10.02 4.49 -17.41
N LEU A 183 -11.29 4.35 -17.02
CA LEU A 183 -12.34 5.35 -17.19
C LEU A 183 -12.75 5.98 -15.87
N ARG A 184 -13.25 7.22 -15.95
CA ARG A 184 -13.81 7.93 -14.80
C ARG A 184 -15.21 7.40 -14.53
N TYR A 185 -15.35 6.59 -13.50
CA TYR A 185 -16.61 5.97 -13.10
C TYR A 185 -17.70 7.01 -12.75
N GLU A 186 -17.33 8.26 -12.44
CA GLU A 186 -18.30 9.33 -12.23
C GLU A 186 -18.98 9.80 -13.53
N LYS A 187 -18.36 9.55 -14.69
CA LYS A 187 -18.79 10.08 -16.00
C LYS A 187 -19.35 9.03 -16.95
N ILE A 188 -19.34 7.76 -16.56
CA ILE A 188 -19.94 6.70 -17.37
C ILE A 188 -21.46 6.80 -17.34
N ARG A 189 -22.09 6.36 -18.43
CA ARG A 189 -23.55 6.40 -18.59
C ARG A 189 -24.21 5.33 -17.75
N ASP A 190 -23.69 4.11 -17.82
CA ASP A 190 -24.19 2.97 -17.07
C ASP A 190 -23.12 2.46 -16.09
N PRO A 191 -23.18 2.86 -14.80
CA PRO A 191 -22.32 2.30 -13.77
C PRO A 191 -22.82 0.97 -13.19
N VAL A 192 -24.05 0.54 -13.50
CA VAL A 192 -24.69 -0.63 -12.87
C VAL A 192 -24.01 -1.91 -13.33
N ALA A 193 -23.85 -2.10 -14.65
CA ALA A 193 -23.20 -3.27 -15.21
C ALA A 193 -21.78 -3.54 -14.64
N PRO A 194 -20.85 -2.56 -14.61
CA PRO A 194 -19.53 -2.78 -14.00
C PRO A 194 -19.59 -3.01 -12.48
N ALA A 195 -20.52 -2.37 -11.76
CA ALA A 195 -20.69 -2.59 -10.32
C ALA A 195 -21.15 -4.03 -10.02
N VAL A 196 -22.13 -4.56 -10.76
CA VAL A 196 -22.59 -5.94 -10.64
C VAL A 196 -21.46 -6.92 -10.97
N LYS A 197 -20.68 -6.68 -12.05
CA LYS A 197 -19.51 -7.52 -12.39
C LYS A 197 -18.45 -7.53 -11.29
N ILE A 198 -18.18 -6.40 -10.65
CA ILE A 198 -17.27 -6.31 -9.50
C ILE A 198 -17.80 -7.16 -8.34
N LEU A 199 -19.06 -6.95 -7.93
CA LEU A 199 -19.65 -7.69 -6.82
C LEU A 199 -19.66 -9.20 -7.10
N ARG A 200 -20.03 -9.64 -8.31
CA ARG A 200 -19.99 -11.04 -8.73
C ARG A 200 -18.61 -11.65 -8.59
N GLY A 201 -17.59 -10.99 -9.16
CA GLY A 201 -16.23 -11.49 -9.09
C GLY A 201 -15.69 -11.56 -7.66
N ILE A 202 -16.06 -10.59 -6.81
CA ILE A 202 -15.64 -10.58 -5.41
C ILE A 202 -16.36 -11.67 -4.62
N HIS A 203 -17.67 -11.81 -4.79
CA HIS A 203 -18.46 -12.84 -4.11
C HIS A 203 -17.98 -14.25 -4.50
N ALA A 204 -17.57 -14.47 -5.75
CA ALA A 204 -17.01 -15.73 -6.22
C ALA A 204 -15.71 -16.14 -5.51
N ILE A 205 -14.94 -15.19 -4.97
CA ILE A 205 -13.66 -15.44 -4.28
C ILE A 205 -13.81 -15.28 -2.76
N ASN A 206 -14.67 -14.38 -2.30
CA ASN A 206 -14.83 -13.95 -0.92
C ASN A 206 -16.29 -13.58 -0.65
N ARG A 207 -17.07 -14.59 -0.26
CA ARG A 207 -18.52 -14.46 -0.02
C ARG A 207 -18.84 -13.41 1.05
N ASP A 208 -17.97 -13.25 2.05
CA ASP A 208 -18.17 -12.33 3.17
C ASP A 208 -17.85 -10.86 2.87
N ALA A 209 -17.19 -10.55 1.76
CA ALA A 209 -16.72 -9.18 1.48
C ALA A 209 -17.87 -8.16 1.45
N ILE A 210 -18.99 -8.54 0.82
CA ILE A 210 -20.17 -7.69 0.66
C ILE A 210 -20.86 -7.51 2.02
N LYS A 211 -21.08 -8.59 2.76
CA LYS A 211 -21.66 -8.60 4.12
C LYS A 211 -20.83 -7.76 5.08
N ARG A 212 -19.51 -7.92 5.07
CA ARG A 212 -18.59 -7.18 5.94
C ARG A 212 -18.60 -5.68 5.66
N LEU A 213 -18.61 -5.26 4.40
CA LEU A 213 -18.51 -3.84 4.04
C LEU A 213 -19.87 -3.13 4.09
N TYR A 214 -20.91 -3.73 3.52
CA TYR A 214 -22.21 -3.09 3.32
C TYR A 214 -23.30 -3.59 4.28
N ARG A 215 -23.03 -4.63 5.09
CA ARG A 215 -24.02 -5.27 5.97
C ARG A 215 -25.23 -5.82 5.22
N VAL A 216 -24.98 -6.32 4.00
CA VAL A 216 -25.95 -6.99 3.13
C VAL A 216 -25.55 -8.46 3.01
N ASP A 217 -26.49 -9.34 3.34
CA ASP A 217 -26.29 -10.78 3.23
C ASP A 217 -26.68 -11.26 1.83
N VAL A 218 -25.79 -11.98 1.18
CA VAL A 218 -25.94 -12.43 -0.22
C VAL A 218 -25.53 -13.90 -0.38
N GLU A 219 -25.53 -14.67 0.71
CA GLU A 219 -24.90 -15.99 0.83
C GLU A 219 -25.07 -16.90 -0.41
N ASP A 220 -26.31 -17.17 -0.83
CA ASP A 220 -26.62 -18.01 -2.00
C ASP A 220 -27.43 -17.28 -3.09
N ALA A 221 -27.71 -16.00 -2.89
CA ALA A 221 -28.47 -15.21 -3.86
C ALA A 221 -27.59 -14.82 -5.06
N PRO A 222 -28.11 -14.88 -6.29
CA PRO A 222 -27.38 -14.37 -7.44
C PRO A 222 -27.13 -12.87 -7.24
N ILE A 223 -25.88 -12.46 -7.47
CA ILE A 223 -25.51 -11.06 -7.41
C ILE A 223 -26.07 -10.35 -8.65
N GLU A 224 -27.04 -9.47 -8.45
CA GLU A 224 -27.76 -8.79 -9.53
C GLU A 224 -28.01 -7.32 -9.18
N GLU A 225 -28.83 -6.64 -9.98
CA GLU A 225 -29.22 -5.26 -9.74
C GLU A 225 -29.95 -5.10 -8.38
N ASP A 226 -30.72 -6.09 -7.95
CA ASP A 226 -31.38 -6.08 -6.63
C ASP A 226 -30.38 -6.05 -5.48
N THR A 227 -29.21 -6.67 -5.62
CA THR A 227 -28.12 -6.55 -4.65
C THR A 227 -27.68 -5.10 -4.49
N LEU A 228 -27.65 -4.31 -5.56
CA LEU A 228 -27.34 -2.89 -5.48
C LEU A 228 -28.48 -2.13 -4.78
N ARG A 229 -29.74 -2.51 -4.99
CA ARG A 229 -30.87 -1.89 -4.27
C ARG A 229 -30.74 -2.12 -2.76
N GLU A 230 -30.41 -3.34 -2.34
CA GLU A 230 -30.21 -3.66 -0.92
C GLU A 230 -29.03 -2.90 -0.30
N ILE A 231 -27.90 -2.84 -1.01
CA ILE A 231 -26.74 -2.04 -0.59
C ILE A 231 -27.14 -0.56 -0.48
N GLY A 232 -27.86 -0.03 -1.46
CA GLY A 232 -28.30 1.37 -1.47
C GLY A 232 -29.25 1.68 -0.31
N ARG A 233 -30.14 0.75 0.06
CA ARG A 233 -30.98 0.86 1.29
C ARG A 233 -30.11 0.91 2.55
N LYS A 234 -29.14 0.00 2.71
CA LYS A 234 -28.23 0.01 3.87
C LYS A 234 -27.38 1.28 3.95
N LEU A 235 -27.03 1.87 2.81
CA LEU A 235 -26.29 3.13 2.72
C LEU A 235 -27.17 4.38 2.83
N ASN A 236 -28.50 4.24 2.94
CA ASN A 236 -29.47 5.34 2.91
C ASN A 236 -29.34 6.23 1.66
N TYR A 237 -29.07 5.63 0.50
CA TYR A 237 -29.04 6.33 -0.78
C TYR A 237 -30.42 6.32 -1.40
N LEU A 238 -31.31 7.15 -0.86
CA LEU A 238 -32.69 7.27 -1.30
C LEU A 238 -32.91 8.57 -2.08
N GLU A 239 -33.73 8.50 -3.13
CA GLU A 239 -34.24 9.65 -3.86
C GLU A 239 -35.51 10.21 -3.21
N LYS A 240 -36.01 11.33 -3.75
CA LYS A 240 -37.32 11.86 -3.37
C LYS A 240 -38.39 10.84 -3.75
N GLY A 241 -39.11 10.32 -2.75
CA GLY A 241 -40.10 9.24 -2.93
C GLY A 241 -39.71 7.92 -2.26
N GLY A 242 -38.50 7.81 -1.68
CA GLY A 242 -38.07 6.63 -0.93
C GLY A 242 -37.46 5.51 -1.76
N GLU A 243 -37.42 5.67 -3.08
CA GLU A 243 -36.73 4.75 -4.01
C GLU A 243 -35.21 4.87 -3.88
N VAL A 244 -34.50 3.78 -4.16
CA VAL A 244 -33.04 3.72 -4.05
C VAL A 244 -32.36 4.35 -5.26
N ASP A 245 -31.42 5.27 -5.03
CA ASP A 245 -30.51 5.80 -6.05
C ASP A 245 -29.48 4.73 -6.43
N ILE A 246 -29.84 3.91 -7.41
CA ILE A 246 -29.01 2.79 -7.86
C ILE A 246 -27.74 3.27 -8.56
N THR A 247 -27.80 4.43 -9.23
CA THR A 247 -26.67 5.01 -9.95
C THR A 247 -25.57 5.45 -8.97
N ARG A 248 -25.96 6.14 -7.90
CA ARG A 248 -25.04 6.54 -6.83
C ARG A 248 -24.48 5.33 -6.10
N THR A 249 -25.32 4.30 -5.88
CA THR A 249 -24.89 3.06 -5.24
C THR A 249 -23.84 2.34 -6.08
N ALA A 250 -24.09 2.16 -7.38
CA ALA A 250 -23.15 1.55 -8.32
C ALA A 250 -21.81 2.29 -8.38
N ARG A 251 -21.83 3.63 -8.46
CA ARG A 251 -20.60 4.44 -8.42
C ARG A 251 -19.84 4.29 -7.12
N THR A 252 -20.53 4.16 -5.99
CA THR A 252 -19.91 3.94 -4.68
C THR A 252 -19.20 2.60 -4.63
N ILE A 253 -19.85 1.53 -5.12
CA ILE A 253 -19.24 0.20 -5.21
C ILE A 253 -17.98 0.21 -6.08
N ILE A 254 -18.03 0.83 -7.26
CA ILE A 254 -16.86 0.96 -8.14
C ILE A 254 -15.74 1.73 -7.43
N LYS A 255 -16.07 2.82 -6.74
CA LYS A 255 -15.09 3.61 -5.98
C LYS A 255 -14.44 2.79 -4.86
N ASP A 256 -15.24 2.12 -4.03
CA ASP A 256 -14.74 1.32 -2.92
C ASP A 256 -13.87 0.16 -3.41
N TYR A 257 -14.20 -0.42 -4.57
CA TYR A 257 -13.35 -1.37 -5.25
C TYR A 257 -12.03 -0.76 -5.74
N LEU A 258 -12.06 0.37 -6.45
CA LEU A 258 -10.84 1.02 -6.96
C LEU A 258 -9.90 1.50 -5.84
N GLU A 259 -10.46 1.87 -4.69
CA GLU A 259 -9.73 2.24 -3.47
C GLU A 259 -9.19 1.05 -2.67
N GLY A 260 -9.69 -0.16 -2.95
CA GLY A 260 -9.32 -1.38 -2.25
C GLY A 260 -10.05 -1.60 -0.93
N ARG A 261 -11.11 -0.84 -0.63
CA ARG A 261 -11.99 -1.08 0.53
C ARG A 261 -12.83 -2.33 0.31
N LEU A 262 -13.31 -2.49 -0.92
CA LEU A 262 -13.93 -3.70 -1.43
C LEU A 262 -12.87 -4.45 -2.26
N ASN A 263 -12.57 -5.69 -1.89
CA ASN A 263 -11.43 -6.42 -2.45
C ASN A 263 -11.74 -7.91 -2.63
N TYR A 264 -11.16 -8.53 -3.66
CA TYR A 264 -11.30 -9.96 -3.92
C TYR A 264 -10.75 -10.81 -2.77
N TYR A 265 -9.65 -10.36 -2.16
CA TYR A 265 -8.91 -11.15 -1.20
C TYR A 265 -9.12 -10.66 0.23
N ASN A 266 -9.25 -11.60 1.16
CA ASN A 266 -9.11 -11.33 2.59
C ASN A 266 -7.61 -11.19 2.88
N VAL A 267 -7.15 -9.94 3.02
CA VAL A 267 -5.76 -9.67 3.40
C VAL A 267 -5.75 -9.17 4.82
N GLU A 268 -5.33 -10.04 5.73
CA GLU A 268 -4.79 -9.55 6.98
C GLU A 268 -3.49 -8.84 6.64
N LEU A 269 -3.46 -7.52 6.84
CA LEU A 269 -2.22 -6.77 6.86
C LEU A 269 -1.44 -7.24 8.10
N LYS A 270 -0.80 -8.41 8.02
CA LYS A 270 0.28 -8.77 8.91
C LYS A 270 1.32 -7.68 8.70
N GLY A 271 1.34 -6.73 9.62
CA GLY A 271 2.43 -5.77 9.68
C GLY A 271 3.68 -6.62 9.71
N TYR A 272 4.56 -6.50 8.71
CA TYR A 272 5.94 -6.93 8.81
C TYR A 272 6.64 -6.05 9.87
N GLY A 273 6.10 -6.01 11.08
CA GLY A 273 6.86 -5.69 12.25
C GLY A 273 7.82 -6.85 12.46
N GLN A 274 9.05 -6.54 12.86
CA GLN A 274 9.88 -7.55 13.51
C GLN A 274 9.02 -8.22 14.58
N GLU A 275 9.07 -9.56 14.67
CA GLU A 275 8.58 -10.26 15.85
C GLU A 275 9.24 -9.61 17.07
N ARG A 276 8.42 -9.30 18.07
CA ARG A 276 8.86 -8.70 19.31
C ARG A 276 8.62 -9.67 20.45
N GLU A 277 9.53 -9.65 21.40
CA GLU A 277 9.30 -10.30 22.68
C GLU A 277 8.49 -9.34 23.55
N ASP A 278 7.48 -9.87 24.26
CA ASP A 278 6.62 -9.11 25.19
C ASP A 278 7.17 -9.14 26.63
N ASN A 279 8.44 -9.53 26.80
CA ASN A 279 9.07 -9.64 28.10
C ASN A 279 9.98 -8.42 28.36
N ILE A 280 9.48 -7.46 29.13
CA ILE A 280 10.24 -6.29 29.57
C ILE A 280 10.74 -6.40 31.03
N ASP A 281 10.62 -7.57 31.68
CA ASP A 281 10.93 -7.72 33.10
C ASP A 281 12.41 -7.42 33.39
N PHE A 282 13.31 -7.73 32.44
CA PHE A 282 14.74 -7.39 32.56
C PHE A 282 15.01 -5.87 32.55
N ILE A 283 14.08 -5.05 32.08
CA ILE A 283 14.17 -3.59 32.11
C ILE A 283 13.49 -3.07 33.37
N VAL A 284 12.25 -3.52 33.62
CA VAL A 284 11.40 -3.00 34.69
C VAL A 284 11.91 -3.36 36.08
N LYS A 285 12.68 -4.45 36.24
CA LYS A 285 13.35 -4.79 37.50
C LYS A 285 14.22 -3.65 38.06
N HIS A 286 14.67 -2.72 37.22
CA HIS A 286 15.48 -1.56 37.63
C HIS A 286 14.64 -0.34 38.06
N LEU A 287 13.31 -0.44 38.02
CA LEU A 287 12.38 0.67 38.32
C LEU A 287 11.62 0.49 39.63
N HIS A 288 11.73 -0.67 40.30
CA HIS A 288 10.95 -0.97 41.50
C HIS A 288 11.14 0.08 42.61
N ASP A 289 12.37 0.54 42.80
CA ASP A 289 12.73 1.55 43.82
C ASP A 289 13.07 2.92 43.20
N PHE A 290 12.69 3.15 41.94
CA PHE A 290 12.99 4.41 41.25
C PHE A 290 11.93 5.47 41.58
N PRO A 291 12.28 6.63 42.17
CA PRO A 291 11.29 7.57 42.70
C PRO A 291 10.50 8.36 41.65
N PHE A 292 10.91 8.34 40.38
CA PHE A 292 10.31 9.14 39.30
C PHE A 292 9.67 8.28 38.20
N VAL A 293 8.90 7.24 38.60
CA VAL A 293 8.26 6.33 37.64
C VAL A 293 7.17 7.03 36.81
N GLU A 294 6.63 8.14 37.30
CA GLU A 294 5.64 8.94 36.58
C GLU A 294 6.25 9.71 35.39
N ASP A 295 7.56 9.92 35.36
CA ASP A 295 8.22 10.65 34.27
C ASP A 295 9.02 9.72 33.36
N ALA A 296 8.56 9.58 32.11
CA ALA A 296 9.26 8.82 31.09
C ALA A 296 10.69 9.34 30.85
N TYR A 297 10.94 10.66 30.98
CA TYR A 297 12.29 11.21 30.82
C TYR A 297 13.22 10.76 31.96
N GLY A 298 12.78 10.91 33.21
CA GLY A 298 13.48 10.38 34.39
C GLY A 298 13.79 8.88 34.26
N ILE A 299 12.80 8.06 33.88
CA ILE A 299 13.01 6.62 33.66
C ILE A 299 14.09 6.38 32.60
N VAL A 300 14.01 7.07 31.46
CA VAL A 300 14.98 6.88 30.37
C VAL A 300 16.39 7.21 30.85
N THR A 301 16.59 8.36 31.51
CA THR A 301 17.91 8.78 32.02
C THR A 301 18.47 7.77 33.04
N HIS A 302 17.63 7.24 33.91
CA HIS A 302 18.02 6.19 34.85
C HIS A 302 18.46 4.90 34.13
N LEU A 303 17.64 4.41 33.19
CA LEU A 303 17.93 3.18 32.44
C LEU A 303 19.16 3.30 31.53
N GLU A 304 19.49 4.50 31.05
CA GLU A 304 20.73 4.77 30.31
C GLU A 304 21.99 4.53 31.18
N GLY A 305 21.88 4.75 32.49
CA GLY A 305 22.93 4.50 33.48
C GLY A 305 23.10 3.03 33.88
N VAL A 306 22.15 2.15 33.55
CA VAL A 306 22.20 0.73 33.94
C VAL A 306 23.18 -0.05 33.05
N ASP A 307 24.31 -0.44 33.60
CA ASP A 307 25.39 -1.12 32.86
C ASP A 307 24.97 -2.46 32.22
N GLU A 308 24.07 -3.21 32.86
CA GLU A 308 23.52 -4.46 32.31
C GLU A 308 22.81 -4.20 30.97
N LEU A 309 21.95 -3.18 30.93
CA LEU A 309 21.19 -2.79 29.73
C LEU A 309 22.09 -2.21 28.64
N ARG A 310 23.17 -1.52 29.01
CA ARG A 310 24.17 -1.00 28.06
C ARG A 310 24.92 -2.10 27.32
N ARG A 311 25.19 -3.23 27.99
CA ARG A 311 25.92 -4.38 27.45
C ARG A 311 25.02 -5.39 26.73
N LEU A 312 23.71 -5.34 26.97
CA LEU A 312 22.75 -6.27 26.40
C LEU A 312 22.69 -6.17 24.87
N LYS A 313 22.62 -7.33 24.18
CA LYS A 313 22.46 -7.41 22.72
C LYS A 313 21.16 -8.12 22.37
N VAL A 314 20.11 -7.36 22.15
CA VAL A 314 18.80 -7.92 21.76
C VAL A 314 18.79 -8.30 20.28
N LYS A 315 18.43 -9.56 19.97
CA LYS A 315 18.30 -10.07 18.59
C LYS A 315 16.99 -9.62 17.94
N LYS A 316 15.94 -9.46 18.75
CA LYS A 316 14.61 -8.96 18.36
C LYS A 316 14.28 -7.75 19.25
N PRO A 317 13.61 -6.70 18.74
CA PRO A 317 13.13 -5.63 19.61
C PRO A 317 12.13 -6.18 20.63
N VAL A 318 12.10 -5.57 21.81
CA VAL A 318 11.20 -5.93 22.89
C VAL A 318 10.14 -4.84 23.00
N LEU A 319 8.88 -5.22 23.24
CA LEU A 319 7.79 -4.28 23.46
C LEU A 319 6.80 -4.90 24.44
N GLY A 320 6.55 -4.21 25.56
CA GLY A 320 5.58 -4.66 26.55
C GLY A 320 5.21 -3.55 27.53
N SER A 321 4.38 -3.88 28.52
CA SER A 321 4.07 -3.00 29.65
C SER A 321 4.10 -3.72 30.99
N LYS A 322 4.40 -2.99 32.06
CA LYS A 322 4.33 -3.48 33.43
C LYS A 322 3.79 -2.38 34.35
N GLU A 323 3.03 -2.78 35.36
CA GLU A 323 2.67 -1.90 36.48
C GLU A 323 3.87 -1.73 37.40
N VAL A 324 4.15 -0.48 37.78
CA VAL A 324 5.24 -0.09 38.68
C VAL A 324 4.71 1.02 39.57
N GLY A 325 4.38 0.66 40.82
CA GLY A 325 3.57 1.53 41.67
C GLY A 325 2.19 1.75 41.07
N ASP A 326 1.74 3.01 41.04
CA ASP A 326 0.43 3.40 40.48
C ASP A 326 0.47 3.66 38.96
N ALA A 327 1.65 3.60 38.35
CA ALA A 327 1.85 3.88 36.93
C ALA A 327 1.99 2.59 36.10
N VAL A 328 1.56 2.65 34.85
CA VAL A 328 1.82 1.65 33.81
C VAL A 328 2.97 2.13 32.93
N VAL A 329 4.08 1.41 32.97
CA VAL A 329 5.26 1.69 32.15
C VAL A 329 5.23 0.82 30.91
N VAL A 330 5.20 1.45 29.73
CA VAL A 330 5.26 0.81 28.41
C VAL A 330 6.65 1.02 27.83
N VAL A 331 7.35 -0.05 27.47
CA VAL A 331 8.74 0.03 26.98
C VAL A 331 8.86 -0.57 25.60
N SER A 332 9.53 0.14 24.69
CA SER A 332 10.04 -0.39 23.43
C SER A 332 11.57 -0.32 23.42
N PHE A 333 12.25 -1.46 23.30
CA PHE A 333 13.70 -1.58 23.41
C PHE A 333 14.32 -2.30 22.21
N GLY A 334 15.44 -1.77 21.69
CA GLY A 334 16.17 -2.38 20.56
C GLY A 334 15.66 -1.99 19.17
N GLU A 335 14.82 -0.97 19.05
CA GLU A 335 14.25 -0.53 17.77
C GLU A 335 15.30 0.12 16.84
N LYS A 336 15.06 -0.01 15.52
CA LYS A 336 15.93 0.56 14.48
C LYS A 336 15.89 2.09 14.44
N THR A 337 14.79 2.70 14.84
CA THR A 337 14.61 4.16 14.89
C THR A 337 13.74 4.56 16.07
N TYR A 338 13.90 5.78 16.57
CA TYR A 338 13.06 6.32 17.63
C TYR A 338 11.60 6.50 17.21
N ASP A 339 11.36 6.89 15.96
CA ASP A 339 10.00 7.02 15.41
C ASP A 339 9.27 5.66 15.38
N SER A 340 10.00 4.56 15.10
CA SER A 340 9.45 3.20 15.20
C SER A 340 9.06 2.86 16.64
N GLY A 341 9.98 3.06 17.59
CA GLY A 341 9.72 2.77 19.01
C GLY A 341 8.57 3.59 19.58
N ARG A 342 8.51 4.89 19.29
CA ARG A 342 7.43 5.78 19.73
C ARG A 342 6.07 5.32 19.22
N LYS A 343 5.94 5.07 17.91
CA LYS A 343 4.69 4.55 17.35
C LYS A 343 4.29 3.22 17.99
N LYS A 344 5.26 2.37 18.32
CA LYS A 344 5.00 1.07 18.95
C LYS A 344 4.52 1.21 20.39
N VAL A 345 5.11 2.11 21.17
CA VAL A 345 4.64 2.46 22.52
C VAL A 345 3.21 3.01 22.46
N GLU A 346 2.93 3.97 21.59
CA GLU A 346 1.60 4.58 21.43
C GLU A 346 0.54 3.56 20.94
N GLU A 347 0.89 2.71 19.97
CA GLU A 347 0.01 1.63 19.48
C GLU A 347 -0.25 0.57 20.56
N TYR A 348 0.78 0.17 21.32
CA TYR A 348 0.65 -0.83 22.38
C TYR A 348 -0.22 -0.30 23.51
N ALA A 349 0.01 0.93 23.95
CA ALA A 349 -0.80 1.57 24.99
C ALA A 349 -2.27 1.64 24.59
N LYS A 350 -2.56 2.11 23.37
CA LYS A 350 -3.93 2.16 22.84
C LYS A 350 -4.61 0.80 22.80
N ARG A 351 -3.88 -0.27 22.44
CA ARG A 351 -4.42 -1.64 22.38
C ARG A 351 -4.70 -2.23 23.76
N ASN A 352 -3.96 -1.79 24.78
CA ASN A 352 -4.06 -2.30 26.14
C ASN A 352 -4.81 -1.34 27.09
N ASN A 353 -5.55 -0.37 26.54
CA ASN A 353 -6.31 0.63 27.30
C ASN A 353 -5.45 1.41 28.31
N ILE A 354 -4.24 1.80 27.91
CA ILE A 354 -3.33 2.62 28.71
C ILE A 354 -3.35 4.04 28.15
N ASP A 355 -3.68 5.01 29.00
CA ASP A 355 -3.59 6.44 28.69
C ASP A 355 -2.22 6.97 29.03
N LEU A 356 -1.37 7.10 28.02
CA LEU A 356 -0.03 7.68 28.17
C LEU A 356 -0.13 9.18 28.41
N TYR A 357 0.48 9.65 29.50
CA TYR A 357 0.66 11.07 29.79
C TYR A 357 2.11 11.53 29.64
N SER A 358 3.09 10.61 29.63
CA SER A 358 4.51 10.92 29.37
C SER A 358 5.12 9.93 28.39
N VAL A 359 5.95 10.42 27.45
CA VAL A 359 6.70 9.59 26.49
C VAL A 359 8.08 10.17 26.24
N SER A 360 9.12 9.38 26.45
CA SER A 360 10.51 9.78 26.24
C SER A 360 11.32 8.71 25.50
N LYS A 361 12.48 9.11 24.98
CA LYS A 361 13.38 8.26 24.19
C LYS A 361 14.82 8.42 24.66
N GLY A 362 15.60 7.34 24.58
CA GLY A 362 17.02 7.35 24.93
C GLY A 362 17.75 6.12 24.42
N LYS A 363 18.92 5.83 24.97
CA LYS A 363 19.82 4.81 24.45
C LYS A 363 20.64 4.10 25.53
N CYS A 364 20.32 2.84 25.78
CA CYS A 364 21.18 1.95 26.57
C CYS A 364 22.23 1.30 25.66
N GLY A 365 23.44 1.85 25.65
CA GLY A 365 24.55 1.35 24.83
C GLY A 365 24.28 1.47 23.33
N ARG A 366 24.01 0.35 22.64
CA ARG A 366 23.65 0.32 21.21
C ARG A 366 22.13 0.25 20.98
N ASN A 367 21.36 -0.07 22.00
CA ASN A 367 19.93 -0.27 21.89
C ASN A 367 19.22 1.07 22.10
N ARG A 368 18.29 1.40 21.20
CA ARG A 368 17.38 2.52 21.42
C ARG A 368 16.28 2.06 22.35
N ILE A 369 15.92 2.92 23.30
CA ILE A 369 14.78 2.72 24.18
C ILE A 369 13.78 3.86 23.98
N VAL A 370 12.49 3.53 24.01
CA VAL A 370 11.39 4.47 24.11
C VAL A 370 10.51 4.00 25.25
N VAL A 371 10.21 4.90 26.18
CA VAL A 371 9.39 4.63 27.36
C VAL A 371 8.15 5.52 27.28
N GLY A 372 6.99 4.93 27.48
CA GLY A 372 5.75 5.64 27.76
C GLY A 372 5.32 5.34 29.19
N VAL A 373 4.79 6.34 29.88
CA VAL A 373 4.18 6.21 31.20
C VAL A 373 2.73 6.66 31.09
N GLY A 374 1.84 5.88 31.68
CA GLY A 374 0.41 6.12 31.65
C GLY A 374 -0.33 5.41 32.78
N GLU A 375 -1.65 5.47 32.73
CA GLU A 375 -2.55 4.74 33.63
C GLU A 375 -3.49 3.84 32.83
N ARG A 376 -3.90 2.72 33.43
CA ARG A 376 -4.88 1.83 32.78
C ARG A 376 -6.27 2.42 32.96
N ARG A 377 -7.01 2.59 31.86
CA ARG A 377 -8.42 3.00 31.91
C ARG A 377 -9.21 1.93 32.66
N VAL A 378 -9.83 2.32 33.77
CA VAL A 378 -10.89 1.53 34.38
C VAL A 378 -12.13 1.74 33.51
N ASN A 379 -12.61 0.67 32.87
CA ASN A 379 -13.89 0.72 32.16
C ASN A 379 -14.98 1.10 33.18
N LYS A 380 -15.59 2.28 33.01
CA LYS A 380 -16.88 2.62 33.62
C LYS A 380 -18.01 2.02 32.81
#